data_AF-A0A7K2QFW1-F1
#
_entry.id   AF-A0A7K2QFW1-F1
#
_cell.length_a   1.000
_cell.length_b   1.000
_cell.length_c   1.000
_cell.angle_alpha   90.00
_cell.angle_beta   90.00
_cell.angle_gamma   90.00
#
_symmetry.space_group_name_H-M   'P 1'
#
loop_
_entity.id
_entity.type
_entity.pdbx_description
1 polymer ?
#
loop_
_entity_poly.entity_id
_entity_poly.type
_entity_poly.pdbx_seq_one_letter_code
_entity_poly.pdbx_strand_id
1 'polypeptide(L)'
;MTRLDRAIGAVLGSAAGDALGAPYEFGPAGELTARGEEMRGGGGWDPGEATDDTQMAVLVGESLLEHDGLELADVFRRFQRWAAAAPKDIGLQTEDVLTNGEAWDLAAALHFQINARAAGNGSLMRASTSAVYFAAAGREGTMDAARRIAALTHGDRAAWEGTAVLHELVRVTLDGGDQ
;
A
#
# COMPACT_ATOMS: atom_id res chain seq x y z
N MET A 1 5.79 3.71 -25.05
CA MET A 1 5.15 4.09 -23.77
C MET A 1 6.06 5.09 -23.08
N THR A 2 5.55 6.27 -22.71
CA THR A 2 6.34 7.30 -22.03
C THR A 2 6.54 6.96 -20.55
N ARG A 3 7.49 7.63 -19.87
CA ARG A 3 7.64 7.50 -18.40
C ARG A 3 6.36 7.90 -17.66
N LEU A 4 5.65 8.90 -18.17
CA LEU A 4 4.37 9.33 -17.62
C LEU A 4 3.30 8.25 -17.76
N ASP A 5 3.18 7.62 -18.93
CA ASP A 5 2.23 6.52 -19.15
C ASP A 5 2.47 5.35 -18.19
N ARG A 6 3.76 5.01 -17.95
CA ARG A 6 4.15 3.95 -17.00
C ARG A 6 3.80 4.34 -15.56
N ALA A 7 4.00 5.60 -15.17
CA ALA A 7 3.66 6.11 -13.84
C ALA A 7 2.14 6.09 -13.60
N ILE A 8 1.36 6.54 -14.58
CA ILE A 8 -0.10 6.47 -14.55
C ILE A 8 -0.55 5.00 -14.47
N GLY A 9 0.05 4.13 -15.29
CA GLY A 9 -0.24 2.70 -15.30
C GLY A 9 0.09 2.00 -13.98
N ALA A 10 1.14 2.39 -13.27
CA ALA A 10 1.47 1.83 -11.96
C ALA A 10 0.40 2.15 -10.91
N VAL A 11 -0.09 3.40 -10.86
CA VAL A 11 -1.13 3.81 -9.91
C VAL A 11 -2.48 3.22 -10.28
N LEU A 12 -2.92 3.41 -11.54
CA LEU A 12 -4.23 2.92 -11.98
C LEU A 12 -4.28 1.39 -12.07
N GLY A 13 -3.18 0.74 -12.44
CA GLY A 13 -3.09 -0.71 -12.48
C GLY A 13 -3.17 -1.34 -11.10
N SER A 14 -2.56 -0.71 -10.08
CA SER A 14 -2.71 -1.11 -8.68
C SER A 14 -4.18 -1.03 -8.25
N ALA A 15 -4.85 0.09 -8.50
CA ALA A 15 -6.25 0.29 -8.12
C ALA A 15 -7.22 -0.63 -8.89
N ALA A 16 -6.96 -0.86 -10.18
CA ALA A 16 -7.75 -1.79 -10.98
C ALA A 16 -7.56 -3.24 -10.51
N GLY A 17 -6.33 -3.62 -10.12
CA GLY A 17 -6.03 -4.94 -9.58
C GLY A 17 -6.72 -5.20 -8.24
N ASP A 18 -6.69 -4.21 -7.35
CA ASP A 18 -7.44 -4.19 -6.09
C ASP A 18 -8.95 -4.42 -6.35
N ALA A 19 -9.61 -3.51 -7.07
CA ALA A 19 -11.05 -3.61 -7.31
C ALA A 19 -11.48 -4.87 -8.07
N LEU A 20 -10.60 -5.43 -8.92
CA LEU A 20 -10.84 -6.70 -9.60
C LEU A 20 -10.72 -7.90 -8.64
N GLY A 21 -9.77 -7.85 -7.70
CA GLY A 21 -9.46 -8.93 -6.77
C GLY A 21 -10.40 -9.00 -5.56
N ALA A 22 -10.90 -7.86 -5.08
CA ALA A 22 -11.69 -7.76 -3.84
C ALA A 22 -12.87 -8.75 -3.74
N PRO A 23 -13.69 -8.99 -4.79
CA PRO A 23 -14.80 -9.95 -4.70
C PRO A 23 -14.38 -11.42 -4.55
N TYR A 24 -13.10 -11.73 -4.77
CA TYR A 24 -12.54 -13.08 -4.79
C TYR A 24 -11.66 -13.37 -3.58
N GLU A 25 -11.49 -12.40 -2.69
CA GLU A 25 -10.71 -12.56 -1.47
C GLU A 25 -11.22 -13.74 -0.63
N PHE A 26 -10.30 -14.53 -0.07
CA PHE A 26 -10.56 -15.78 0.65
C PHE A 26 -11.25 -16.90 -0.16
N GLY A 27 -11.50 -16.67 -1.45
CA GLY A 27 -12.01 -17.66 -2.39
C GLY A 27 -10.96 -18.65 -2.89
N PRO A 28 -11.37 -19.76 -3.52
CA PRO A 28 -10.45 -20.71 -4.13
C PRO A 28 -9.76 -20.11 -5.36
N ALA A 29 -8.54 -20.57 -5.62
CA ALA A 29 -7.79 -20.17 -6.81
C ALA A 29 -8.56 -20.53 -8.10
N GLY A 30 -8.53 -19.63 -9.08
CA GLY A 30 -9.15 -19.81 -10.40
C GLY A 30 -10.59 -19.32 -10.53
N GLU A 31 -11.22 -18.81 -9.47
CA GLU A 31 -12.58 -18.26 -9.56
C GLU A 31 -12.69 -17.08 -10.52
N LEU A 32 -11.70 -16.17 -10.52
CA LEU A 32 -11.69 -15.02 -11.43
C LEU A 32 -11.78 -15.46 -12.90
N THR A 33 -10.93 -16.42 -13.30
CA THR A 33 -10.92 -16.97 -14.66
C THR A 33 -12.22 -17.69 -14.98
N ALA A 34 -12.76 -18.47 -14.03
CA ALA A 34 -14.02 -19.18 -14.22
C ALA A 34 -15.22 -18.23 -14.44
N ARG A 35 -15.14 -16.99 -13.95
CA ARG A 35 -16.20 -15.97 -14.08
C ARG A 35 -15.99 -14.99 -15.25
N GLY A 36 -14.92 -15.16 -16.04
CA GLY A 36 -14.67 -14.38 -17.24
C GLY A 36 -13.90 -13.07 -17.03
N GLU A 37 -13.16 -12.93 -15.92
CA GLU A 37 -12.19 -11.84 -15.70
C GLU A 37 -12.78 -10.42 -15.72
N GLU A 38 -14.09 -10.30 -15.45
CA GLU A 38 -14.77 -9.02 -15.39
C GLU A 38 -14.85 -8.45 -13.97
N MET A 39 -14.76 -7.12 -13.86
CA MET A 39 -14.92 -6.35 -12.62
C MET A 39 -16.41 -6.24 -12.26
N ARG A 40 -16.95 -7.28 -11.62
CA ARG A 40 -18.39 -7.45 -11.38
C ARG A 40 -18.88 -7.10 -9.96
N GLY A 41 -17.97 -6.70 -9.06
CA GLY A 41 -18.29 -6.60 -7.63
C GLY A 41 -18.58 -7.97 -7.00
N GLY A 42 -19.06 -7.99 -5.76
CA GLY A 42 -19.34 -9.21 -4.99
C GLY A 42 -18.68 -9.18 -3.61
N GLY A 43 -19.07 -10.10 -2.71
CA GLY A 43 -18.48 -10.16 -1.36
C GLY A 43 -18.74 -8.94 -0.47
N GLY A 44 -19.69 -8.07 -0.84
CA GLY A 44 -19.94 -6.77 -0.15
C GLY A 44 -19.37 -5.55 -0.87
N TRP A 45 -18.67 -5.76 -1.98
CA TRP A 45 -18.09 -4.72 -2.84
C TRP A 45 -18.96 -4.42 -4.05
N ASP A 46 -19.09 -3.13 -4.36
CA ASP A 46 -19.68 -2.66 -5.62
C ASP A 46 -18.69 -2.86 -6.79
N PRO A 47 -19.17 -2.96 -8.04
CA PRO A 47 -18.30 -3.06 -9.20
C PRO A 47 -17.33 -1.86 -9.29
N GLY A 48 -16.03 -2.13 -9.22
CA GLY A 48 -14.99 -1.09 -9.30
C GLY A 48 -14.74 -0.34 -7.99
N GLU A 49 -15.36 -0.75 -6.90
CA GLU A 49 -15.06 -0.22 -5.58
C GLU A 49 -13.66 -0.66 -5.15
N ALA A 50 -12.90 0.27 -4.57
CA ALA A 50 -11.53 0.04 -4.11
C ALA A 50 -11.49 -0.26 -2.61
N THR A 51 -10.57 -1.12 -2.16
CA THR A 51 -10.43 -1.53 -0.75
C THR A 51 -9.41 -0.65 -0.01
N ASP A 52 -8.96 -1.11 1.16
CA ASP A 52 -7.89 -0.49 1.93
C ASP A 52 -6.58 -0.34 1.15
N ASP A 53 -6.25 -1.27 0.23
CA ASP A 53 -5.09 -1.17 -0.68
C ASP A 53 -5.01 0.20 -1.35
N THR A 54 -6.04 0.55 -2.13
CA THR A 54 -6.10 1.80 -2.88
C THR A 54 -6.37 2.99 -1.96
N GLN A 55 -7.28 2.85 -1.00
CA GLN A 55 -7.63 3.95 -0.10
C GLN A 55 -6.41 4.43 0.68
N MET A 56 -5.62 3.52 1.23
CA MET A 56 -4.38 3.88 1.94
C MET A 56 -3.31 4.40 0.98
N ALA A 57 -3.19 3.86 -0.24
CA ALA A 57 -2.25 4.37 -1.24
C ALA A 57 -2.53 5.84 -1.61
N VAL A 58 -3.81 6.21 -1.76
CA VAL A 58 -4.23 7.59 -2.02
C VAL A 58 -3.82 8.50 -0.87
N LEU A 59 -4.05 8.10 0.39
CA LEU A 59 -3.66 8.90 1.56
C LEU A 59 -2.15 9.17 1.64
N VAL A 60 -1.33 8.19 1.26
CA VAL A 60 0.13 8.38 1.13
C VAL A 60 0.43 9.41 0.05
N GLY A 61 -0.17 9.26 -1.14
CA GLY A 61 0.02 10.18 -2.26
C GLY A 61 -0.39 11.62 -1.93
N GLU A 62 -1.53 11.81 -1.28
CA GLU A 62 -2.00 13.14 -0.85
C GLU A 62 -1.02 13.79 0.14
N SER A 63 -0.55 13.03 1.13
CA SER A 63 0.43 13.55 2.11
C SER A 63 1.73 13.98 1.42
N LEU A 64 2.24 13.17 0.50
CA LEU A 64 3.46 13.48 -0.26
C LEU A 64 3.32 14.76 -1.08
N LEU A 65 2.18 14.95 -1.75
CA LEU A 65 1.92 16.13 -2.56
C LEU A 65 1.67 17.39 -1.72
N GLU A 66 0.99 17.27 -0.58
CA GLU A 66 0.70 18.40 0.30
C GLU A 66 1.95 18.91 1.01
N HIS A 67 2.88 18.01 1.35
CA HIS A 67 4.10 18.34 2.08
C HIS A 67 5.35 18.50 1.19
N ASP A 68 5.25 18.25 -0.11
CA ASP A 68 6.41 18.19 -1.04
C ASP A 68 7.53 17.26 -0.51
N GLY A 69 7.13 16.15 0.15
CA GLY A 69 8.07 15.30 0.89
C GLY A 69 7.41 14.30 1.82
N LEU A 70 8.23 13.49 2.49
CA LEU A 70 7.77 12.42 3.38
C LEU A 70 7.57 12.94 4.82
N GLU A 71 6.33 13.26 5.17
CA GLU A 71 5.91 13.56 6.54
C GLU A 71 5.22 12.34 7.18
N LEU A 72 6.02 11.46 7.80
CA LEU A 72 5.56 10.19 8.39
C LEU A 72 4.44 10.36 9.42
N ALA A 73 4.54 11.40 10.26
CA ALA A 73 3.52 11.71 11.24
C ALA A 73 2.18 12.13 10.60
N ASP A 74 2.21 12.74 9.40
CA ASP A 74 1.00 13.09 8.65
C ASP A 74 0.36 11.86 8.01
N VAL A 75 1.15 11.02 7.35
CA VAL A 75 0.69 9.74 6.78
C VAL A 75 0.02 8.89 7.86
N PHE A 76 0.65 8.73 9.02
CA PHE A 76 0.08 7.95 10.13
C PHE A 76 -1.25 8.55 10.62
N ARG A 77 -1.32 9.87 10.78
CA ARG A 77 -2.56 10.56 11.21
C ARG A 77 -3.69 10.41 10.19
N ARG A 78 -3.39 10.42 8.89
CA ARG A 78 -4.36 10.13 7.83
C ARG A 78 -4.90 8.71 7.96
N PHE A 79 -4.02 7.73 8.18
CA PHE A 79 -4.44 6.35 8.41
C PHE A 79 -5.30 6.21 9.67
N GLN A 80 -4.97 6.89 10.77
CA GLN A 80 -5.82 6.87 11.97
C GLN A 80 -7.20 7.47 11.72
N ARG A 81 -7.28 8.60 11.00
CA ARG A 81 -8.59 9.19 10.62
C ARG A 81 -9.40 8.27 9.72
N TRP A 82 -8.74 7.60 8.78
CA TRP A 82 -9.37 6.62 7.90
C TRP A 82 -9.87 5.40 8.67
N ALA A 83 -9.05 4.79 9.54
CA ALA A 83 -9.45 3.67 10.39
C ALA A 83 -10.63 4.03 11.31
N ALA A 84 -10.61 5.24 11.91
CA ALA A 84 -11.69 5.75 12.74
C ALA A 84 -13.01 5.98 11.97
N ALA A 85 -12.96 6.09 10.64
CA ALA A 85 -14.14 6.17 9.78
C ALA A 85 -14.76 4.79 9.48
N ALA A 86 -14.21 3.71 10.07
CA ALA A 86 -14.68 2.33 9.92
C ALA A 86 -14.79 1.92 8.43
N PRO A 87 -13.64 1.82 7.72
CA PRO A 87 -13.64 1.37 6.33
C PRO A 87 -14.23 -0.05 6.23
N LYS A 88 -14.75 -0.41 5.04
CA LYS A 88 -15.32 -1.74 4.81
C LYS A 88 -14.32 -2.86 5.10
N ASP A 89 -13.04 -2.58 4.88
CA ASP A 89 -11.96 -3.51 5.14
C ASP A 89 -10.74 -2.79 5.74
N ILE A 90 -10.05 -3.50 6.61
CA ILE A 90 -8.80 -3.10 7.25
C ILE A 90 -8.13 -4.35 7.82
N GLY A 91 -6.90 -4.62 7.42
CA GLY A 91 -6.14 -5.73 7.99
C GLY A 91 -5.96 -5.58 9.52
N LEU A 92 -6.15 -6.67 10.26
CA LEU A 92 -6.12 -6.70 11.74
C LEU A 92 -4.88 -6.04 12.34
N GLN A 93 -3.69 -6.33 11.80
CA GLN A 93 -2.45 -5.69 12.26
C GLN A 93 -2.45 -4.17 12.02
N THR A 94 -2.95 -3.73 10.86
CA THR A 94 -3.04 -2.30 10.54
C THR A 94 -4.00 -1.61 11.50
N GLU A 95 -5.15 -2.22 11.77
CA GLU A 95 -6.12 -1.72 12.76
C GLU A 95 -5.52 -1.64 14.17
N ASP A 96 -4.92 -2.73 14.66
CA ASP A 96 -4.29 -2.79 15.97
C ASP A 96 -3.22 -1.70 16.13
N VAL A 97 -2.36 -1.51 15.13
CA VAL A 97 -1.31 -0.49 15.19
C VAL A 97 -1.87 0.94 15.16
N LEU A 98 -2.92 1.19 14.36
CA LEU A 98 -3.48 2.55 14.24
C LEU A 98 -4.32 2.94 15.47
N THR A 99 -4.84 1.97 16.21
CA THR A 99 -5.74 2.19 17.36
C THR A 99 -5.09 1.97 18.72
N ASN A 100 -3.84 1.48 18.80
CA ASN A 100 -3.17 1.19 20.07
C ASN A 100 -2.84 2.43 20.94
N GLY A 101 -3.04 3.63 20.41
CA GLY A 101 -2.83 4.89 21.14
C GLY A 101 -1.37 5.36 21.22
N GLU A 102 -0.45 4.64 20.58
CA GLU A 102 0.97 4.95 20.58
C GLU A 102 1.34 6.00 19.52
N ALA A 103 2.50 6.64 19.71
CA ALA A 103 3.04 7.57 18.73
C ALA A 103 3.44 6.85 17.42
N TRP A 104 3.37 7.57 16.30
CA TRP A 104 3.61 7.03 14.95
C TRP A 104 4.96 6.31 14.79
N ASP A 105 5.96 6.71 15.56
CA ASP A 105 7.32 6.17 15.56
C ASP A 105 7.53 4.98 16.50
N LEU A 106 6.54 4.65 17.33
CA LEU A 106 6.58 3.55 18.30
C LEU A 106 5.51 2.49 18.04
N ALA A 107 4.36 2.85 17.48
CA ALA A 107 3.16 2.02 17.42
C ALA A 107 3.39 0.64 16.80
N ALA A 108 4.02 0.58 15.61
CA ALA A 108 4.31 -0.68 14.94
C ALA A 108 5.40 -1.51 15.64
N ALA A 109 6.39 -0.85 16.23
CA ALA A 109 7.49 -1.51 16.93
C ALA A 109 6.99 -2.19 18.21
N LEU A 110 6.16 -1.50 19.00
CA LEU A 110 5.53 -2.05 20.20
C LEU A 110 4.58 -3.20 19.86
N HIS A 111 3.75 -3.05 18.82
CA HIS A 111 2.91 -4.13 18.33
C HIS A 111 3.73 -5.38 17.94
N PHE A 112 4.85 -5.19 17.23
CA PHE A 112 5.71 -6.30 16.83
C PHE A 112 6.41 -6.99 18.01
N GLN A 113 6.81 -6.27 19.05
CA GLN A 113 7.39 -6.85 20.26
C GLN A 113 6.43 -7.83 20.96
N ILE A 114 5.12 -7.58 20.86
CA ILE A 114 4.08 -8.41 21.48
C ILE A 114 3.73 -9.60 20.57
N ASN A 115 3.48 -9.34 19.28
CA ASN A 115 2.90 -10.34 18.38
C ASN A 115 3.93 -11.18 17.61
N ALA A 116 5.17 -10.70 17.45
CA ALA A 116 6.31 -11.34 16.79
C ALA A 116 6.11 -11.82 15.33
N ARG A 117 4.89 -11.75 14.80
CA ARG A 117 4.52 -12.07 13.41
C ARG A 117 3.82 -10.85 12.82
N ALA A 118 4.57 -10.03 12.08
CA ALA A 118 4.04 -8.79 11.52
C ALA A 118 4.42 -8.55 10.04
N ALA A 119 4.65 -9.65 9.31
CA ALA A 119 5.10 -9.66 7.91
C ALA A 119 3.94 -9.73 6.90
N GLY A 120 2.77 -9.19 7.24
CA GLY A 120 1.64 -9.06 6.31
C GLY A 120 1.97 -8.15 5.11
N ASN A 121 1.13 -8.21 4.08
CA ASN A 121 1.28 -7.39 2.86
C ASN A 121 0.81 -5.93 3.04
N GLY A 122 0.25 -5.56 4.21
CA GLY A 122 -0.41 -4.28 4.45
C GLY A 122 0.43 -3.02 4.19
N SER A 123 1.76 -3.13 4.26
CA SER A 123 2.66 -2.06 3.83
C SER A 123 2.93 -2.03 2.33
N LEU A 124 2.98 -3.20 1.69
CA LEU A 124 3.32 -3.37 0.28
C LEU A 124 2.16 -2.98 -0.63
N MET A 125 0.95 -3.40 -0.27
CA MET A 125 -0.26 -3.23 -1.09
C MET A 125 -0.58 -1.76 -1.41
N ARG A 126 -0.20 -0.84 -0.50
CA ARG A 126 -0.44 0.60 -0.61
C ARG A 126 0.73 1.42 -1.19
N ALA A 127 1.77 0.75 -1.70
CA ALA A 127 3.05 1.42 -2.01
C ALA A 127 3.11 2.06 -3.43
N SER A 128 2.07 1.91 -4.26
CA SER A 128 2.11 2.33 -5.67
C SER A 128 2.36 3.85 -5.84
N THR A 129 1.66 4.69 -5.06
CA THR A 129 1.81 6.15 -5.11
C THR A 129 3.18 6.62 -4.61
N SER A 130 3.66 6.07 -3.48
CA SER A 130 4.99 6.39 -2.95
C SER A 130 6.11 5.89 -3.85
N ALA A 131 5.96 4.72 -4.48
CA ALA A 131 6.95 4.19 -5.41
C ALA A 131 7.14 5.10 -6.63
N VAL A 132 6.03 5.58 -7.20
CA VAL A 132 6.06 6.53 -8.32
C VAL A 132 6.67 7.87 -7.89
N TYR A 133 6.28 8.39 -6.72
CA TYR A 133 6.79 9.65 -6.19
C TYR A 133 8.31 9.62 -5.98
N PHE A 134 8.81 8.59 -5.30
CA PHE A 134 10.24 8.48 -4.97
C PHE A 134 11.11 7.88 -6.08
N ALA A 135 10.56 7.49 -7.23
CA ALA A 135 11.34 6.93 -8.32
C ALA A 135 12.48 7.84 -8.78
N ALA A 136 12.27 9.17 -8.75
CA ALA A 136 13.30 10.15 -9.13
C ALA A 136 14.44 10.29 -8.09
N ALA A 137 14.26 9.78 -6.88
CA ALA A 137 15.27 9.82 -5.81
C ALA A 137 16.38 8.77 -5.97
N GLY A 138 16.35 7.99 -7.06
CA GLY A 138 17.27 6.89 -7.30
C GLY A 138 17.01 5.68 -6.39
N ARG A 139 17.83 4.64 -6.54
CA ARG A 139 17.64 3.35 -5.84
C ARG A 139 17.67 3.50 -4.31
N GLU A 140 18.65 4.21 -3.77
CA GLU A 140 18.79 4.37 -2.32
C GLU A 140 17.61 5.16 -1.73
N GLY A 141 17.27 6.31 -2.35
CA GLY A 141 16.19 7.16 -1.88
C GLY A 141 14.81 6.49 -1.96
N THR A 142 14.51 5.78 -3.06
CA THR A 142 13.22 5.09 -3.20
C THR A 142 13.08 3.94 -2.21
N MET A 143 14.14 3.16 -2.00
CA MET A 143 14.11 2.04 -1.07
C MET A 143 14.08 2.51 0.40
N ASP A 144 14.75 3.61 0.76
CA ASP A 144 14.67 4.20 2.10
C ASP A 144 13.24 4.67 2.42
N ALA A 145 12.63 5.44 1.52
CA ALA A 145 11.26 5.92 1.68
C ALA A 145 10.28 4.76 1.87
N ALA A 146 10.42 3.69 1.09
CA ALA A 146 9.60 2.49 1.21
C ALA A 146 9.67 1.85 2.61
N ARG A 147 10.89 1.67 3.14
CA ARG A 147 11.08 1.09 4.49
C ARG A 147 10.45 1.96 5.56
N ARG A 148 10.63 3.27 5.47
CA ARG A 148 10.09 4.24 6.42
C ARG A 148 8.56 4.27 6.41
N ILE A 149 7.93 4.21 5.24
CA ILE A 149 6.47 4.15 5.10
C ILE A 149 5.92 2.81 5.60
N ALA A 150 6.62 1.70 5.33
CA ALA A 150 6.23 0.38 5.82
C ALA A 150 6.26 0.30 7.35
N ALA A 151 7.32 0.86 7.96
CA ALA A 151 7.53 0.89 9.40
C ALA A 151 6.43 1.59 10.21
N LEU A 152 5.59 2.42 9.57
CA LEU A 152 4.44 3.06 10.24
C LEU A 152 3.43 2.06 10.81
N THR A 153 3.29 0.88 10.19
CA THR A 153 2.24 -0.10 10.55
C THR A 153 2.75 -1.54 10.66
N HIS A 154 3.95 -1.81 10.16
CA HIS A 154 4.54 -3.14 10.17
C HIS A 154 5.88 -3.02 10.86
N GLY A 155 6.08 -3.71 11.99
CA GLY A 155 7.35 -3.69 12.72
C GLY A 155 8.35 -4.76 12.24
N ASP A 156 7.91 -5.67 11.37
CA ASP A 156 8.75 -6.74 10.83
C ASP A 156 9.58 -6.25 9.63
N ARG A 157 10.89 -6.49 9.68
CA ARG A 157 11.83 -6.12 8.61
C ARG A 157 11.49 -6.77 7.28
N ALA A 158 10.89 -7.97 7.26
CA ALA A 158 10.49 -8.62 6.02
C ALA A 158 9.48 -7.77 5.22
N ALA A 159 8.52 -7.13 5.91
CA ALA A 159 7.56 -6.22 5.28
C ALA A 159 8.26 -4.97 4.71
N TRP A 160 9.27 -4.45 5.40
CA TRP A 160 10.03 -3.28 4.96
C TRP A 160 10.82 -3.58 3.68
N GLU A 161 11.55 -4.69 3.66
CA GLU A 161 12.36 -5.06 2.50
C GLU A 161 11.48 -5.46 1.31
N GLY A 162 10.35 -6.14 1.53
CA GLY A 162 9.38 -6.44 0.47
C GLY A 162 8.85 -5.17 -0.19
N THR A 163 8.47 -4.17 0.62
CA THR A 163 8.01 -2.87 0.12
C THR A 163 9.12 -2.11 -0.60
N ALA A 164 10.36 -2.16 -0.09
CA ALA A 164 11.52 -1.54 -0.72
C ALA A 164 11.88 -2.16 -2.08
N VAL A 165 11.78 -3.49 -2.20
CA VAL A 165 11.98 -4.19 -3.48
C VAL A 165 10.90 -3.77 -4.48
N LEU A 166 9.64 -3.67 -4.07
CA LEU A 166 8.56 -3.19 -4.96
C LEU A 166 8.85 -1.76 -5.47
N HIS A 167 9.27 -0.84 -4.58
CA HIS A 167 9.67 0.52 -4.98
C HIS A 167 10.78 0.52 -6.04
N GLU A 168 11.81 -0.32 -5.87
CA GLU A 168 12.90 -0.42 -6.84
C GLU A 168 12.45 -1.04 -8.17
N LEU A 169 11.57 -2.05 -8.12
CA LEU A 169 10.98 -2.64 -9.33
C LEU A 169 10.20 -1.59 -10.12
N VAL A 170 9.32 -0.82 -9.45
CA VAL A 170 8.60 0.29 -10.09
C VAL A 170 9.57 1.27 -10.69
N ARG A 171 10.60 1.72 -9.96
CA ARG A 171 11.61 2.66 -10.49
C ARG A 171 12.28 2.14 -11.76
N VAL A 172 12.77 0.91 -11.75
CA VAL A 172 13.43 0.28 -12.92
C VAL A 172 12.47 0.20 -14.10
N THR A 173 11.21 -0.18 -13.87
CA THR A 173 10.17 -0.23 -14.91
C THR A 173 9.86 1.18 -15.46
N LEU A 174 9.79 2.21 -14.63
CA LEU A 174 9.55 3.60 -15.08
C LEU A 174 10.69 4.13 -15.95
N ASP A 175 11.93 3.76 -15.62
CA ASP A 175 13.14 4.21 -16.33
C ASP A 175 13.46 3.35 -17.57
N GLY A 176 12.63 2.33 -17.87
CA GLY A 176 12.77 1.48 -19.05
C GLY A 176 13.89 0.44 -18.95
N GLY A 177 14.32 0.08 -17.73
CA GLY A 177 15.30 -0.98 -17.52
C GLY A 177 14.78 -2.40 -17.76
N ASP A 178 13.53 -2.52 -18.21
CA ASP A 178 12.84 -3.74 -18.61
C ASP A 178 12.86 -4.00 -20.14
N GLN A 179 13.50 -3.10 -20.90
CA GLN A 179 13.62 -3.14 -22.37
C GLN A 179 14.99 -3.66 -22.81
#